data_AF-A0A202DK78-F1
#
_entry.id   AF-A0A202DK78-F1
#
_cell.length_a   1.000
_cell.length_b   1.000
_cell.length_c   1.000
_cell.angle_alpha   90.00
_cell.angle_beta   90.00
_cell.angle_gamma   90.00
#
_symmetry.space_group_name_H-M   'P 1'
#
loop_
_entity.id
_entity.type
_entity.pdbx_description
1 polymer ?
#
loop_
_entity_poly.entity_id
_entity_poly.type
_entity_poly.pdbx_seq_one_letter_code
_entity_poly.pdbx_strand_id
1 'polypeptide(L)'
;MRTGKIKRIESSLVLILLAFCLVDLGAMSRVKWESGNPKEIPEARPADFYSLKSVLEIQGIVKEIEVEVQPHDRYKTRYLLLKTDDGQSIEVRLAPIWFLEMQGHKIQIGDQILVKGSVIKKDKKSLLIASTVLRNAETLTLRDDEGIPVWRAWR
;
A
#
# COMPACT_ATOMS: atom_id res chain seq x y z
N MET A 1 -38.15 64.63 10.70
CA MET A 1 -36.87 64.29 11.37
C MET A 1 -36.45 62.89 10.95
N ARG A 2 -35.23 62.78 10.38
CA ARG A 2 -34.20 61.70 10.51
C ARG A 2 -34.68 60.30 10.95
N THR A 3 -34.36 59.14 10.39
CA THR A 3 -33.21 58.57 9.63
C THR A 3 -33.59 57.07 9.51
N GLY A 4 -33.49 56.37 8.40
CA GLY A 4 -32.24 55.79 7.89
C GLY A 4 -32.56 54.41 7.31
N LYS A 5 -32.16 54.17 6.07
CA LYS A 5 -32.22 52.85 5.40
C LYS A 5 -31.23 51.92 6.10
N ILE A 6 -31.66 50.73 6.47
CA ILE A 6 -30.74 49.65 6.88
C ILE A 6 -30.62 48.68 5.70
N LYS A 7 -29.47 48.71 5.02
CA LYS A 7 -28.94 47.60 4.23
C LYS A 7 -27.93 46.84 5.10
N ARG A 8 -28.06 45.52 5.16
CA ARG A 8 -27.08 44.50 5.59
C ARG A 8 -27.59 43.22 4.91
N ILE A 9 -27.02 42.61 3.86
CA ILE A 9 -25.64 42.12 3.61
C ILE A 9 -25.10 41.54 4.92
N GLU A 10 -25.07 40.23 5.16
CA GLU A 10 -24.30 39.22 4.44
C GLU A 10 -24.90 37.80 4.62
N SER A 11 -25.24 37.12 3.53
CA SER A 11 -25.67 35.70 3.53
C SER A 11 -24.71 34.83 2.70
N SER A 12 -23.44 35.20 2.63
CA SER A 12 -22.51 34.65 1.62
C SER A 12 -21.33 33.85 2.18
N LEU A 13 -21.30 33.53 3.47
CA LEU A 13 -20.14 32.84 4.08
C LEU A 13 -20.35 31.37 4.47
N VAL A 14 -21.56 30.81 4.34
CA VAL A 14 -21.82 29.41 4.76
C VAL A 14 -21.84 28.43 3.57
N LEU A 15 -21.92 28.92 2.32
CA LEU A 15 -21.96 28.06 1.13
C LEU A 15 -20.58 27.70 0.54
N ILE A 16 -19.49 28.30 1.02
CA ILE A 16 -18.13 28.02 0.51
C ILE A 16 -17.44 26.87 1.28
N LEU A 17 -17.94 26.51 2.47
CA LEU A 17 -17.38 25.40 3.27
C LEU A 17 -17.89 23.99 2.87
N LEU A 18 -18.92 23.90 2.02
CA LEU A 18 -19.41 22.62 1.46
C LEU A 18 -18.87 22.29 0.06
N ALA A 19 -18.06 23.18 -0.53
CA ALA A 19 -17.45 22.98 -1.84
C ALA A 19 -16.02 22.43 -1.79
N PHE A 20 -15.50 22.10 -0.60
CA PHE A 20 -14.17 21.46 -0.41
C PHE A 20 -14.25 19.95 -0.12
N CYS A 21 -15.39 19.30 -0.39
CA CYS A 21 -15.58 17.85 -0.21
C CYS A 21 -15.60 17.04 -1.52
N LEU A 22 -15.12 17.59 -2.64
CA LEU A 22 -15.18 16.94 -3.96
C LEU A 22 -13.86 17.01 -4.76
N VAL A 23 -12.73 16.85 -4.09
CA VAL A 23 -11.39 16.60 -4.67
C VAL A 23 -10.68 15.71 -3.66
N ASP A 24 -10.34 14.43 -3.88
CA ASP A 24 -9.95 13.72 -5.09
C ASP A 24 -10.60 12.32 -5.13
N LEU A 25 -11.57 12.12 -6.02
CA LEU A 25 -11.98 10.78 -6.47
C LEU A 25 -11.45 10.60 -7.89
N GLY A 26 -10.13 10.61 -8.07
CA GLY A 26 -9.58 10.61 -9.42
C GLY A 26 -8.08 10.77 -9.56
N ALA A 27 -7.26 10.10 -8.75
CA ALA A 27 -5.84 10.00 -9.05
C ALA A 27 -5.15 8.77 -8.43
N MET A 28 -5.81 7.60 -8.37
CA MET A 28 -5.03 6.36 -8.45
C MET A 28 -4.73 6.11 -9.91
N SER A 29 -3.54 6.53 -10.35
CA SER A 29 -2.99 6.18 -11.64
C SER A 29 -3.13 4.67 -11.83
N ARG A 30 -4.03 4.26 -12.73
CA ARG A 30 -4.10 2.88 -13.21
C ARG A 30 -2.77 2.58 -13.87
N VAL A 31 -1.84 1.98 -13.11
CA VAL A 31 -0.66 1.34 -13.69
C VAL A 31 -1.21 0.17 -14.51
N LYS A 32 -1.44 0.44 -15.79
CA LYS A 32 -1.86 -0.55 -16.77
C LYS A 32 -0.68 -1.49 -16.93
N TRP A 33 -0.83 -2.72 -16.46
CA TRP A 33 0.12 -3.78 -16.76
C TRP A 33 0.07 -3.99 -18.27
N GLU A 34 1.17 -3.67 -18.95
CA GLU A 34 1.30 -3.89 -20.37
C GLU A 34 2.16 -5.15 -20.54
N SER A 35 1.60 -6.18 -21.16
CA SER A 35 2.27 -7.44 -21.52
C SER A 35 3.30 -7.25 -22.65
N GLY A 36 4.00 -6.12 -22.66
CA GLY A 36 4.98 -5.72 -23.66
C GLY A 36 6.34 -6.37 -23.45
N ASN A 37 6.93 -6.84 -24.55
CA ASN A 37 8.26 -7.45 -24.63
C ASN A 37 9.32 -6.51 -23.99
N PRO A 38 10.04 -6.93 -22.92
CA PRO A 38 10.89 -6.03 -22.15
C PRO A 38 12.17 -5.70 -22.93
N LYS A 39 12.14 -4.66 -23.75
CA LYS A 39 13.37 -4.00 -24.19
C LYS A 39 13.87 -3.12 -23.06
N GLU A 40 14.92 -3.63 -22.43
CA GLU A 40 15.89 -2.95 -21.56
C GLU A 40 15.37 -2.54 -20.17
N ILE A 41 15.37 -3.53 -19.27
CA ILE A 41 15.36 -3.31 -17.82
C ILE A 41 16.79 -2.91 -17.42
N PRO A 42 17.04 -1.70 -16.88
CA PRO A 42 18.37 -1.29 -16.42
C PRO A 42 18.90 -2.28 -15.39
N GLU A 43 20.13 -2.74 -15.59
CA GLU A 43 20.79 -3.87 -14.92
C GLU A 43 20.32 -4.10 -13.47
N ALA A 44 19.56 -5.18 -13.29
CA ALA A 44 18.94 -5.54 -12.03
C ALA A 44 19.99 -6.04 -11.04
N ARG A 45 19.96 -5.49 -9.81
CA ARG A 45 20.48 -6.20 -8.62
C ARG A 45 19.83 -7.60 -8.56
N PRO A 46 20.50 -8.62 -7.98
CA PRO A 46 19.94 -9.96 -7.87
C PRO A 46 18.50 -9.91 -7.36
N ALA A 47 17.61 -10.62 -8.06
CA ALA A 47 16.16 -10.42 -8.08
C ALA A 47 15.42 -10.78 -6.77
N ASP A 48 16.13 -10.87 -5.65
CA ASP A 48 15.63 -11.36 -4.36
C ASP A 48 15.48 -10.27 -3.29
N PHE A 49 15.94 -9.03 -3.55
CA PHE A 49 15.99 -7.95 -2.56
C PHE A 49 15.05 -6.79 -2.87
N TYR A 50 14.61 -6.10 -1.80
CA TYR A 50 13.82 -4.87 -1.90
C TYR A 50 14.62 -3.77 -2.63
N SER A 51 13.99 -3.05 -3.55
CA SER A 51 14.60 -1.97 -4.33
C SER A 51 13.65 -0.78 -4.44
N LEU A 52 14.13 0.42 -4.09
CA LEU A 52 13.37 1.67 -4.24
C LEU A 52 12.99 1.96 -5.70
N LYS A 53 13.71 1.39 -6.66
CA LYS A 53 13.44 1.58 -8.10
C LYS A 53 12.25 0.75 -8.61
N SER A 54 11.77 -0.23 -7.84
CA SER A 54 10.63 -1.07 -8.21
C SER A 54 9.47 -0.95 -7.22
N VAL A 55 9.41 0.17 -6.48
CA VAL A 55 8.29 0.44 -5.58
C VAL A 55 7.07 0.90 -6.36
N LEU A 56 5.95 0.26 -6.08
CA LEU A 56 4.64 0.67 -6.56
C LEU A 56 3.61 0.51 -5.44
N GLU A 57 2.39 0.93 -5.73
CA GLU A 57 1.24 0.77 -4.85
C GLU A 57 0.16 -0.05 -5.58
N ILE A 58 -0.40 -1.05 -4.89
CA ILE A 58 -1.48 -1.90 -5.40
C ILE A 58 -2.62 -1.96 -4.40
N GLN A 59 -3.85 -1.96 -4.92
CA GLN A 59 -5.06 -2.23 -4.15
C GLN A 59 -5.60 -3.61 -4.50
N GLY A 60 -6.17 -4.31 -3.52
CA GLY A 60 -6.86 -5.56 -3.76
C GLY A 60 -7.51 -6.17 -2.53
N ILE A 61 -8.08 -7.35 -2.73
CA ILE A 61 -8.76 -8.14 -1.70
C ILE A 61 -7.87 -9.31 -1.30
N VAL A 62 -7.66 -9.48 0.00
CA VAL A 62 -6.90 -10.61 0.55
C VAL A 62 -7.68 -11.90 0.29
N LYS A 63 -7.12 -12.82 -0.48
CA LYS A 63 -7.72 -14.12 -0.80
C LYS A 63 -7.22 -15.21 0.13
N GLU A 64 -5.94 -15.20 0.42
CA GLU A 64 -5.27 -16.22 1.21
C GLU A 64 -4.22 -15.58 2.12
N ILE A 65 -3.97 -16.21 3.26
CA ILE A 65 -2.92 -15.83 4.20
C ILE A 65 -2.07 -17.07 4.44
N GLU A 66 -0.79 -16.96 4.11
CA GLU A 66 0.16 -18.05 4.19
C GLU A 66 1.31 -17.72 5.14
N VAL A 67 1.98 -18.78 5.56
CA VAL A 67 3.19 -18.71 6.37
C VAL A 67 4.28 -19.51 5.68
N GLU A 68 5.33 -18.82 5.23
CA GLU A 68 6.52 -19.50 4.72
C GLU A 68 7.48 -19.75 5.89
N VAL A 69 7.98 -20.97 5.94
CA VAL A 69 9.06 -21.37 6.84
C VAL A 69 10.23 -21.79 5.95
N GLN A 70 11.21 -20.91 5.75
CA GLN A 70 12.42 -21.31 5.06
C GLN A 70 13.37 -21.99 6.06
N PRO A 71 14.13 -23.03 5.66
CA PRO A 71 14.98 -23.81 6.58
C PRO A 71 15.99 -22.99 7.38
N HIS A 72 16.41 -21.83 6.87
CA HIS A 72 17.36 -20.92 7.50
C HIS A 72 16.70 -19.66 8.08
N ASP A 73 15.38 -19.51 7.91
CA ASP A 73 14.68 -18.35 8.44
C ASP A 73 14.53 -18.52 9.94
N ARG A 74 15.10 -17.58 10.70
CA ARG A 74 14.99 -17.62 12.17
C ARG A 74 13.55 -17.44 12.63
N TYR A 75 12.71 -16.85 11.78
CA TYR A 75 11.33 -16.51 12.08
C TYR A 75 10.42 -16.87 10.92
N LYS A 76 9.19 -17.30 11.25
CA LYS A 76 8.14 -17.56 10.26
C LYS A 76 7.69 -16.24 9.65
N THR A 77 7.68 -16.16 8.32
CA THR A 77 7.29 -14.95 7.59
C THR A 77 5.86 -15.07 7.07
N ARG A 78 5.07 -14.00 7.20
CA ARG A 78 3.68 -13.97 6.70
C ARG A 78 3.62 -13.48 5.25
N TYR A 79 2.81 -14.16 4.46
CA TYR A 79 2.49 -13.84 3.08
C TYR A 79 0.99 -13.69 2.88
N LEU A 80 0.60 -12.87 1.91
CA LEU A 80 -0.78 -12.73 1.45
C LEU A 80 -0.86 -13.07 -0.04
N LEU A 81 -1.95 -13.70 -0.45
CA LEU A 81 -2.35 -13.68 -1.85
C LEU A 81 -3.38 -12.57 -2.04
N LEU A 82 -3.01 -11.52 -2.77
CA LEU A 82 -3.87 -10.37 -3.02
C LEU A 82 -4.47 -10.48 -4.42
N LYS A 83 -5.80 -10.44 -4.52
CA LYS A 83 -6.49 -10.31 -5.81
C LYS A 83 -6.71 -8.84 -6.11
N THR A 84 -6.06 -8.34 -7.15
CA THR A 84 -6.17 -6.95 -7.61
C THR A 84 -7.45 -6.75 -8.43
N ASP A 85 -7.86 -5.49 -8.60
CA ASP A 85 -9.11 -5.13 -9.29
C ASP A 85 -9.14 -5.53 -10.77
N ASP A 86 -7.98 -5.69 -11.40
CA ASP A 86 -7.82 -6.18 -12.76
C ASP A 86 -7.94 -7.73 -12.86
N GLY A 87 -8.21 -8.39 -11.75
CA GLY A 87 -8.43 -9.84 -11.66
C GLY A 87 -7.15 -10.66 -11.46
N GLN A 88 -5.97 -10.05 -11.48
CA GLN A 88 -4.71 -10.74 -11.23
C GLN A 88 -4.56 -11.10 -9.75
N SER A 89 -3.66 -12.03 -9.46
CA SER A 89 -3.28 -12.38 -8.09
C SER A 89 -1.79 -12.21 -7.92
N ILE A 90 -1.40 -11.52 -6.85
CA ILE A 90 -0.01 -11.23 -6.51
C ILE A 90 0.28 -11.68 -5.10
N GLU A 91 1.42 -12.35 -4.93
CA GLU A 91 1.92 -12.73 -3.62
C GLU A 91 2.60 -11.51 -2.97
N VAL A 92 2.24 -11.24 -1.72
CA VAL A 92 2.75 -10.12 -0.94
C VAL A 92 3.48 -10.66 0.28
N ARG A 93 4.80 -10.44 0.35
CA ARG A 93 5.60 -10.72 1.55
C ARG A 93 5.44 -9.57 2.53
N LEU A 94 5.04 -9.88 3.75
CA LEU A 94 4.95 -8.92 4.86
C LEU A 94 6.22 -8.95 5.72
N ALA A 95 6.07 -9.43 6.95
CA ALA A 95 7.06 -9.40 8.01
C ALA A 95 7.04 -10.73 8.78
N PRO A 96 8.01 -10.95 9.68
CA PRO A 96 7.94 -12.01 10.66
C PRO A 96 6.63 -11.96 11.46
N ILE A 97 6.05 -13.12 11.75
CA ILE A 97 4.77 -13.22 12.47
C ILE A 97 4.84 -12.52 13.83
N TRP A 98 5.95 -12.70 14.57
CA TRP A 98 6.13 -12.08 15.89
C TRP A 98 5.99 -10.55 15.84
N PHE A 99 6.49 -9.93 14.77
CA PHE A 99 6.43 -8.47 14.62
C PHE A 99 4.99 -8.03 14.37
N LEU A 100 4.28 -8.73 13.47
CA LEU A 100 2.88 -8.45 13.14
C LEU A 100 1.96 -8.59 14.36
N GLU A 101 2.19 -9.61 15.21
CA GLU A 101 1.43 -9.82 16.44
C GLU A 101 1.64 -8.68 17.45
N MET A 102 2.87 -8.15 17.56
CA MET A 102 3.17 -7.00 18.43
C MET A 102 2.51 -5.71 17.93
N GLN A 103 2.38 -5.52 16.62
CA GLN A 103 1.73 -4.32 16.08
C GLN A 103 0.21 -4.34 16.28
N GLY A 104 -0.40 -5.47 16.65
CA GLY A 104 -1.85 -5.61 16.84
C GLY A 104 -2.68 -5.55 15.54
N HIS A 105 -2.04 -5.32 14.40
CA HIS A 105 -2.70 -5.29 13.09
C HIS A 105 -3.11 -6.69 12.64
N LYS A 106 -4.43 -6.91 12.52
CA LYS A 106 -5.01 -8.18 12.06
C LYS A 106 -5.57 -8.02 10.65
N ILE A 107 -4.76 -8.38 9.66
CA ILE A 107 -5.19 -8.54 8.28
C ILE A 107 -5.93 -9.89 8.16
N GLN A 108 -7.10 -9.88 7.51
CA GLN A 108 -7.98 -11.03 7.35
C GLN A 108 -8.30 -11.31 5.88
N ILE A 109 -8.68 -12.55 5.57
CA ILE A 109 -9.24 -12.90 4.26
C ILE A 109 -10.51 -12.07 4.04
N GLY A 110 -10.62 -11.46 2.85
CA GLY A 110 -11.73 -10.57 2.49
C GLY A 110 -11.45 -9.09 2.77
N ASP A 111 -10.40 -8.74 3.52
CA ASP A 111 -10.02 -7.34 3.70
C ASP A 111 -9.61 -6.73 2.35
N GLN A 112 -10.12 -5.53 2.08
CA GLN A 112 -9.57 -4.67 1.03
C GLN A 112 -8.43 -3.86 1.62
N ILE A 113 -7.25 -3.95 0.99
CA ILE A 113 -6.04 -3.29 1.46
C ILE A 113 -5.34 -2.54 0.32
N LEU A 114 -4.61 -1.50 0.68
CA LEU A 114 -3.69 -0.79 -0.20
C LEU A 114 -2.27 -1.09 0.27
N VAL A 115 -1.45 -1.66 -0.61
CA VAL A 115 -0.10 -2.11 -0.29
C VAL A 115 0.90 -1.34 -1.13
N LYS A 116 1.84 -0.66 -0.48
CA LYS A 116 3.03 -0.11 -1.12
C LYS A 116 4.18 -1.08 -0.93
N GLY A 117 4.99 -1.30 -1.96
CA GLY A 117 6.11 -2.22 -1.86
C GLY A 117 6.91 -2.40 -3.13
N SER A 118 8.05 -3.08 -2.99
CA SER A 118 9.00 -3.37 -4.08
C SER A 118 8.61 -4.66 -4.79
N VAL A 119 8.41 -4.60 -6.11
CA VAL A 119 8.26 -5.80 -6.94
C VAL A 119 9.62 -6.47 -7.14
N ILE A 120 9.65 -7.78 -6.97
CA ILE A 120 10.80 -8.65 -7.23
C ILE A 120 10.37 -9.85 -8.07
N LYS A 121 11.33 -10.49 -8.77
CA LYS A 121 11.08 -11.69 -9.57
C LYS A 121 11.76 -12.88 -8.90
N LYS A 122 10.97 -13.78 -8.31
CA LYS A 122 11.44 -15.04 -7.71
C LYS A 122 10.92 -16.21 -8.54
N ASP A 123 11.81 -17.06 -9.05
CA ASP A 123 11.45 -18.29 -9.76
C ASP A 123 10.37 -18.14 -10.86
N LYS A 124 10.48 -17.08 -11.68
CA LYS A 124 9.53 -16.69 -12.74
C LYS A 124 8.16 -16.17 -12.26
N LYS A 125 7.94 -16.07 -10.95
CA LYS A 125 6.78 -15.41 -10.35
C LYS A 125 7.17 -14.01 -9.86
N SER A 126 6.25 -13.06 -10.00
CA SER A 126 6.41 -11.72 -9.43
C SER A 126 5.85 -11.71 -8.02
N LEU A 127 6.63 -11.20 -7.07
CA LEU A 127 6.25 -11.03 -5.67
C LEU A 127 6.42 -9.56 -5.27
N LEU A 128 5.53 -9.05 -4.42
CA LEU A 128 5.68 -7.73 -3.82
C LEU A 128 6.17 -7.84 -2.38
N ILE A 129 7.31 -7.21 -2.07
CA ILE A 129 7.78 -7.04 -0.70
C ILE A 129 7.18 -5.75 -0.15
N ALA A 130 6.27 -5.87 0.81
CA ALA A 130 5.56 -4.72 1.37
C ALA A 130 6.48 -3.79 2.19
N SER A 131 6.28 -2.49 2.02
CA SER A 131 6.80 -1.43 2.89
C SER A 131 5.72 -0.86 3.78
N THR A 132 4.49 -0.68 3.27
CA THR A 132 3.32 -0.30 4.06
C THR A 132 2.07 -1.05 3.61
N VAL A 133 1.17 -1.31 4.56
CA VAL A 133 -0.18 -1.83 4.30
C VAL A 133 -1.19 -0.92 4.97
N LEU A 134 -2.07 -0.31 4.19
CA LEU A 134 -3.20 0.47 4.68
C LEU A 134 -4.46 -0.40 4.67
N ARG A 135 -5.14 -0.48 5.82
CA ARG A 135 -6.39 -1.22 6.01
C ARG A 135 -7.27 -0.46 7.00
N ASN A 136 -8.52 -0.16 6.65
CA ASN A 136 -9.46 0.56 7.51
C ASN A 136 -8.90 1.86 8.13
N ALA A 137 -8.22 2.68 7.32
CA ALA A 137 -7.53 3.91 7.74
C ALA A 137 -6.32 3.72 8.70
N GLU A 138 -5.96 2.48 9.04
CA GLU A 138 -4.77 2.17 9.82
C GLU A 138 -3.62 1.73 8.90
N THR A 139 -2.45 2.34 9.07
CA THR A 139 -1.25 2.03 8.29
C THR A 139 -0.30 1.17 9.11
N LEU A 140 -0.06 -0.05 8.65
CA LEU A 140 1.00 -0.91 9.13
C LEU A 140 2.29 -0.59 8.35
N THR A 141 3.27 0.00 9.03
CA THR A 141 4.60 0.27 8.47
C THR A 141 5.53 -0.91 8.71
N LEU A 142 6.09 -1.47 7.64
CA LEU A 142 6.99 -2.63 7.65
C LEU A 142 8.44 -2.24 7.31
N ARG A 143 8.63 -1.20 6.49
CA ARG A 143 9.95 -0.70 6.10
C ARG A 143 9.99 0.81 6.17
N ASP A 144 11.16 1.36 6.44
CA ASP A 144 11.41 2.79 6.33
C ASP A 144 11.53 3.24 4.85
N ASP A 145 11.81 4.52 4.65
CA ASP A 145 11.99 5.16 3.35
C ASP A 145 13.22 4.64 2.58
N GLU A 146 14.21 4.10 3.28
CA GLU A 146 15.36 3.40 2.70
C GLU A 146 15.07 1.94 2.34
N GLY A 147 13.89 1.42 2.72
CA GLY A 147 13.49 0.03 2.48
C GLY A 147 14.01 -0.96 3.52
N ILE A 148 14.58 -0.48 4.62
CA ILE A 148 15.10 -1.30 5.71
C ILE A 148 13.91 -1.76 6.58
N PRO A 149 13.81 -3.06 6.92
CA PRO A 149 12.74 -3.50 7.80
C PRO A 149 12.81 -2.85 9.18
N VAL A 150 11.69 -2.31 9.66
CA VAL A 150 11.66 -1.59 10.95
C VAL A 150 11.93 -2.50 12.14
N TRP A 151 11.71 -3.80 11.99
CA TRP A 151 12.06 -4.81 13.00
C TRP A 151 13.57 -5.11 13.07
N ARG A 152 14.39 -4.61 12.14
CA ARG A 152 15.85 -4.81 12.19
C ARG A 152 16.49 -4.14 13.41
N ALA A 153 15.88 -3.07 13.91
CA ALA A 153 16.34 -2.35 15.09
C ALA A 153 16.05 -3.08 16.40
N TRP A 154 15.22 -4.13 16.38
CA TRP A 154 14.83 -4.90 17.55
C TRP A 154 15.82 -6.07 17.70
N ARG A 155 16.75 -5.93 18.65
CA ARG A 155 17.63 -7.01 19.12
C ARG A 155 17.40 -7.24 20.60
#